data_AF-A0A1V9GTE5-F1
#
_entry.id   AF-A0A1V9GTE5-F1
#
_cell.length_a   1.000
_cell.length_b   1.000
_cell.length_c   1.000
_cell.angle_alpha   90.00
_cell.angle_beta   90.00
_cell.angle_gamma   90.00
#
_symmetry.space_group_name_H-M   'P 1'
#
loop_
_entity.id
_entity.type
_entity.pdbx_description
1 polymer ?
#
loop_
_entity_poly.entity_id
_entity_poly.type
_entity_poly.pdbx_seq_one_letter_code
_entity_poly.pdbx_strand_id
1 'polypeptide(L)'
;MSPQRPPVEAGVTLRLAREGGVAAFPAMRRERQLAMDALDDAQREQLRSLLDQCMAHALPAPQAGGGDRRYFSIVWDGASEPLRIPEEHAPAEIVQLWKQGTL
;
A
#
# COMPACT_ATOMS: atom_id res chain seq x y z
N MET A 1 -8.83 -2.36 16.04
CA MET A 1 -7.36 -2.19 16.10
C MET A 1 -7.01 -1.05 15.17
N SER A 2 -6.14 -0.13 15.60
CA SER A 2 -5.65 0.95 14.74
C SER A 2 -4.68 0.38 13.70
N PRO A 3 -4.63 0.92 12.47
CA PRO A 3 -3.69 0.47 11.46
C PRO A 3 -2.25 0.67 11.92
N GLN A 4 -1.37 -0.28 11.62
CA GLN A 4 0.06 -0.17 11.88
C GLN A 4 0.70 0.72 10.82
N ARG A 5 1.59 1.65 11.24
CA ARG A 5 2.37 2.47 10.30
C ARG A 5 3.41 1.60 9.59
N PRO A 6 3.51 1.64 8.24
CA PRO A 6 4.56 0.93 7.54
C PRO A 6 5.94 1.60 7.80
N PRO A 7 6.98 0.81 8.06
CA PRO A 7 8.34 1.31 8.26
C PRO A 7 8.95 1.81 6.94
N VAL A 8 9.87 2.76 7.05
CA VAL A 8 10.63 3.32 5.90
C VAL A 8 12.14 3.35 6.16
N GLU A 9 12.58 2.59 7.17
CA GLU A 9 13.98 2.39 7.52
C GLU A 9 14.69 1.48 6.50
N ALA A 10 16.02 1.61 6.40
CA ALA A 10 16.84 0.74 5.58
C ALA A 10 16.65 -0.75 5.94
N GLY A 11 16.82 -1.64 4.96
CA GLY A 11 16.60 -3.09 5.11
C GLY A 11 15.13 -3.52 5.09
N VAL A 12 14.18 -2.60 4.98
CA VAL A 12 12.74 -2.90 4.88
C VAL A 12 12.33 -3.01 3.41
N THR A 13 11.47 -3.97 3.10
CA THR A 13 10.77 -4.06 1.81
C THR A 13 9.26 -3.97 2.00
N LEU A 14 8.62 -3.00 1.37
CA LEU A 14 7.16 -2.89 1.30
C LEU A 14 6.64 -3.60 0.04
N ARG A 15 5.54 -4.31 0.16
CA ARG A 15 4.79 -4.94 -0.94
C ARG A 15 3.45 -4.24 -1.10
N LEU A 16 3.26 -3.55 -2.21
CA LEU A 16 2.04 -2.85 -2.58
C LEU A 16 1.28 -3.66 -3.62
N ALA A 17 0.05 -4.04 -3.33
CA ALA A 17 -0.84 -4.70 -4.28
C ALA A 17 -2.20 -4.00 -4.34
N ARG A 18 -2.91 -4.20 -5.46
CA ARG A 18 -4.33 -3.86 -5.58
C ARG A 18 -5.15 -5.14 -5.50
N GLU A 19 -6.08 -5.17 -4.56
CA GLU A 19 -6.91 -6.33 -4.23
C GLU A 19 -8.41 -5.99 -4.36
N GLY A 20 -9.25 -7.03 -4.28
CA GLY A 20 -10.70 -6.92 -4.42
C GLY A 20 -11.19 -6.91 -5.88
N GLY A 21 -12.52 -6.84 -6.04
CA GLY A 21 -13.21 -6.94 -7.32
C GLY A 21 -13.52 -8.38 -7.77
N VAL A 22 -14.54 -8.52 -8.62
CA VAL A 22 -15.17 -9.79 -9.02
C VAL A 22 -14.27 -10.75 -9.81
N ALA A 23 -13.10 -10.29 -10.27
CA ALA A 23 -12.28 -11.06 -11.18
C ALA A 23 -10.86 -11.26 -10.67
N ALA A 24 -10.58 -12.47 -10.19
CA ALA A 24 -9.24 -12.97 -9.91
C ALA A 24 -8.47 -13.24 -11.22
N PHE A 25 -8.26 -12.21 -12.04
CA PHE A 25 -7.37 -12.31 -13.19
C PHE A 25 -5.91 -12.21 -12.71
N PRO A 26 -5.05 -13.22 -12.93
CA PRO A 26 -3.66 -13.19 -12.51
C PRO A 26 -2.89 -11.98 -13.08
N ALA A 27 -3.26 -11.49 -14.26
CA ALA A 27 -2.64 -10.34 -14.93
C ALA A 27 -2.88 -8.98 -14.24
N MET A 28 -3.84 -8.88 -13.31
CA MET A 28 -4.11 -7.66 -12.53
C MET A 28 -3.42 -7.63 -11.16
N ARG A 29 -2.84 -8.75 -10.72
CA ARG A 29 -2.03 -8.82 -9.50
C ARG A 29 -0.62 -8.30 -9.75
N ARG A 30 -0.51 -7.04 -10.16
CA ARG A 30 0.80 -6.37 -10.17
C ARG A 30 1.14 -6.07 -8.72
N GLU A 31 1.93 -6.92 -8.09
CA GLU A 31 2.59 -6.57 -6.83
C GLU A 31 3.77 -5.65 -7.17
N ARG A 32 3.90 -4.55 -6.43
CA ARG A 32 5.05 -3.66 -6.48
C ARG A 32 5.85 -3.81 -5.21
N GLN A 33 7.13 -4.15 -5.35
CA GLN A 33 8.07 -4.17 -4.24
C GLN A 33 8.83 -2.85 -4.18
N LEU A 34 8.98 -2.35 -2.96
CA LEU A 34 9.70 -1.13 -2.61
C LEU A 34 10.72 -1.48 -1.55
N ALA A 35 11.97 -1.72 -1.97
CA ALA A 35 13.09 -1.86 -1.05
C ALA A 35 13.52 -0.46 -0.61
N MET A 36 13.51 -0.18 0.70
CA MET A 36 13.92 1.13 1.23
C MET A 36 15.39 1.45 0.91
N ASP A 37 16.23 0.42 0.74
CA ASP A 37 17.63 0.55 0.34
C ASP A 37 17.81 1.05 -1.10
N ALA A 38 16.76 0.97 -1.93
CA ALA A 38 16.76 1.50 -3.30
C ALA A 38 16.29 2.96 -3.37
N LEU A 39 15.88 3.56 -2.25
CA LEU A 39 15.38 4.92 -2.17
C LEU A 39 16.40 5.84 -1.50
N ASP A 40 16.59 7.02 -2.09
CA ASP A 40 17.31 8.10 -1.43
C ASP A 40 16.51 8.71 -0.26
N ASP A 41 17.13 9.59 0.51
CA ASP A 41 16.50 10.18 1.70
C ASP A 41 15.28 11.05 1.34
N ALA A 42 15.28 11.71 0.19
CA ALA A 42 14.15 12.53 -0.26
C ALA A 42 12.95 11.66 -0.66
N GLN A 43 13.20 10.56 -1.37
CA GLN A 43 12.19 9.57 -1.73
C GLN A 43 11.63 8.87 -0.49
N ARG A 44 12.46 8.58 0.52
CA ARG A 44 11.99 8.00 1.80
C ARG A 44 11.10 8.97 2.58
N GLU A 45 11.43 10.27 2.58
CA GLU A 45 10.58 11.28 3.24
C GLU A 45 9.25 11.51 2.49
N GLN A 46 9.30 11.50 1.16
CA GLN A 46 8.10 11.55 0.32
C GLN A 46 7.21 10.32 0.57
N LEU A 47 7.81 9.12 0.62
CA LEU A 47 7.07 7.90 0.93
C LEU A 47 6.48 7.94 2.35
N ARG A 48 7.22 8.42 3.35
CA ARG A 48 6.72 8.59 4.72
C ARG A 48 5.45 9.45 4.74
N SER A 49 5.50 10.61 4.08
CA SER A 49 4.36 11.53 3.97
C SER A 49 3.16 10.88 3.26
N LEU A 50 3.42 10.12 2.20
CA LEU A 50 2.38 9.40 1.46
C LEU A 50 1.72 8.30 2.32
N LEU A 51 2.52 7.56 3.08
CA LEU A 51 2.03 6.51 3.98
C LEU A 51 1.20 7.10 5.11
N ASP A 52 1.59 8.25 5.66
CA ASP A 52 0.79 8.94 6.69
C ASP A 52 -0.58 9.39 6.15
N GLN A 53 -0.66 9.85 4.88
CA GLN A 53 -1.93 10.13 4.22
C GLN A 53 -2.78 8.85 4.05
N CYS A 54 -2.14 7.74 3.69
CA CYS A 54 -2.82 6.44 3.57
C CYS A 54 -3.41 5.98 4.92
N MET A 55 -2.70 6.21 6.02
CA MET A 55 -3.17 5.84 7.36
C MET A 55 -4.48 6.56 7.75
N ALA A 56 -4.70 7.79 7.29
CA ALA A 56 -5.94 8.54 7.56
C ALA A 56 -7.19 7.89 6.94
N HIS A 57 -7.02 7.11 5.87
CA HIS A 57 -8.10 6.46 5.13
C HIS A 57 -8.09 4.93 5.27
N ALA A 58 -7.18 4.39 6.08
CA ALA A 58 -7.01 2.95 6.21
C ALA A 58 -8.18 2.32 6.97
N LEU A 59 -8.69 1.22 6.45
CA LEU A 59 -9.79 0.46 7.03
C LEU A 59 -9.36 -0.97 7.34
N PRO A 60 -9.83 -1.57 8.46
CA PRO A 60 -9.60 -2.97 8.73
C PRO A 60 -10.38 -3.87 7.76
N ALA A 61 -9.99 -5.14 7.63
CA ALA A 61 -10.86 -6.14 7.02
C ALA A 61 -12.11 -6.38 7.91
N PRO A 62 -13.30 -6.67 7.34
CA PRO A 62 -13.61 -6.75 5.91
C PRO A 62 -13.96 -5.39 5.27
N GLN A 63 -13.91 -4.28 6.01
CA GLN A 63 -14.45 -2.98 5.56
C GLN A 63 -13.71 -2.40 4.36
N ALA A 64 -12.40 -2.64 4.25
CA ALA A 64 -11.60 -2.21 3.09
C ALA A 64 -11.99 -2.93 1.78
N GLY A 65 -12.47 -4.17 1.85
CA GLY A 65 -12.70 -5.05 0.70
C GLY A 65 -14.07 -5.71 0.65
N GLY A 66 -15.06 -5.14 1.34
CA GLY A 66 -16.41 -5.70 1.40
C GLY A 66 -17.12 -5.58 0.05
N GLY A 67 -17.68 -6.69 -0.43
CA GLY A 67 -18.36 -6.76 -1.73
C GLY A 67 -17.39 -6.66 -2.90
N ASP A 68 -17.72 -5.82 -3.89
CA ASP A 68 -16.90 -5.61 -5.09
C ASP A 68 -15.88 -4.49 -4.95
N ARG A 69 -15.73 -3.90 -3.75
CA ARG A 69 -14.82 -2.78 -3.51
C ARG A 69 -13.37 -3.24 -3.65
N ARG A 70 -12.62 -2.43 -4.39
CA ARG A 70 -11.18 -2.58 -4.53
C ARG A 70 -10.47 -1.77 -3.45
N TYR A 71 -9.29 -2.26 -3.06
CA TYR A 71 -8.42 -1.58 -2.11
C TYR A 71 -6.97 -1.84 -2.45
N PHE A 72 -6.08 -0.97 -1.98
CA PHE A 72 -4.65 -1.23 -1.95
C PHE A 72 -4.27 -1.89 -0.63
N SER A 73 -3.40 -2.89 -0.69
CA SER A 73 -2.76 -3.51 0.47
C SER A 73 -1.27 -3.20 0.46
N ILE A 74 -0.75 -2.79 1.63
CA ILE A 74 0.70 -2.61 1.86
C ILE A 74 1.12 -3.58 2.96
N VAL A 75 2.07 -4.46 2.65
CA VAL A 75 2.58 -5.50 3.54
C VAL A 75 4.08 -5.35 3.72
N TRP A 76 4.58 -5.60 4.93
CA TRP A 76 6.01 -5.61 5.26
C TRP A 76 6.27 -6.65 6.35
N ASP A 77 7.55 -6.95 6.58
CA ASP A 77 7.94 -7.94 7.58
C ASP A 77 7.70 -7.42 9.00
N GLY A 78 7.07 -8.25 9.84
CA GLY A 78 6.64 -7.87 11.18
C GLY A 78 5.32 -7.10 11.25
N ALA A 79 4.62 -6.89 10.12
CA ALA A 79 3.25 -6.41 10.14
C ALA A 79 2.32 -7.47 10.75
N SER A 80 1.52 -7.08 11.74
CA SER A 80 0.45 -7.96 12.25
C SER A 80 -0.69 -8.12 11.25
N GLU A 81 -1.00 -7.05 10.51
CA GLU A 81 -1.99 -6.99 9.44
C GLU A 81 -1.52 -6.01 8.36
N PRO A 82 -1.90 -6.21 7.08
CA PRO A 82 -1.66 -5.24 6.02
C PRO A 82 -2.34 -3.89 6.31
N LEU A 83 -1.69 -2.80 5.89
CA LEU A 83 -2.37 -1.52 5.74
C LEU A 83 -3.27 -1.61 4.51
N ARG A 84 -4.59 -1.43 4.68
CA ARG A 84 -5.56 -1.53 3.58
C ARG A 84 -6.25 -0.18 3.36
N ILE A 85 -6.23 0.30 2.12
CA ILE A 85 -6.80 1.60 1.74
C ILE A 85 -7.83 1.39 0.62
N PRO A 86 -9.12 1.70 0.83
CA PRO A 86 -10.11 1.66 -0.26
C PRO A 86 -9.62 2.44 -1.48
N GLU A 87 -9.75 1.89 -2.68
CA GLU A 87 -9.19 2.49 -3.91
C GLU A 87 -9.75 3.90 -4.15
N GLU A 88 -11.00 4.17 -3.77
CA GLU A 88 -11.65 5.48 -3.87
C GLU A 88 -11.08 6.55 -2.92
N HIS A 89 -10.37 6.14 -1.86
CA HIS A 89 -9.73 7.05 -0.90
C HIS A 89 -8.21 6.98 -0.95
N ALA A 90 -7.65 6.19 -1.86
CA ALA A 90 -6.21 6.08 -2.02
C ALA A 90 -5.65 7.37 -2.63
N PRO A 91 -4.55 7.93 -2.08
CA PRO A 91 -3.84 9.03 -2.71
C PRO A 91 -3.45 8.66 -4.15
N ALA A 92 -3.46 9.65 -5.05
CA ALA A 92 -3.18 9.43 -6.46
C ALA A 92 -1.79 8.81 -6.67
N GLU A 93 -0.84 9.19 -5.82
CA GLU A 93 0.53 8.72 -5.78
C GLU A 93 0.62 7.22 -5.48
N ILE A 94 -0.25 6.64 -4.64
CA ILE A 94 -0.31 5.18 -4.44
C ILE A 94 -0.71 4.47 -5.73
N VAL A 95 -1.70 5.03 -6.44
CA VAL A 95 -2.16 4.49 -7.72
C VAL A 95 -1.03 4.56 -8.76
N GLN A 96 -0.30 5.67 -8.81
CA GLN A 96 0.85 5.83 -9.71
C GLN A 96 2.01 4.90 -9.33
N LEU A 97 2.33 4.79 -8.05
CA LEU A 97 3.36 3.91 -7.54
C LEU A 97 3.09 2.45 -7.90
N TRP A 98 1.84 2.01 -7.75
CA TRP A 98 1.41 0.68 -8.17
C TRP A 98 1.54 0.48 -9.69
N LYS A 99 1.01 1.42 -10.49
CA LYS A 99 0.99 1.35 -11.96
C LYS A 99 2.39 1.43 -12.59
N GLN A 100 3.20 2.37 -12.14
CA GLN A 100 4.44 2.78 -12.80
C GLN A 100 5.68 2.31 -12.02
N GLY A 101 5.60 2.25 -10.69
CA GLY A 101 6.74 1.92 -9.83
C GLY A 101 7.60 3.14 -9.49
N THR A 102 7.01 4.33 -9.54
CA THR A 102 7.71 5.61 -9.32
C THR A 102 6.99 6.40 -8.24
N LEU A 103 7.77 6.97 -7.32
CA LEU A 103 7.35 7.95 -6.31
C LEU A 103 7.35 9.36 -6.90
#